data_AF-R1G7S4-F1
#
_entry.id   AF-R1G7S4-F1
#
_cell.length_a   1.000
_cell.length_b   1.000
_cell.length_c   1.000
_cell.angle_alpha   90.00
_cell.angle_beta   90.00
_cell.angle_gamma   90.00
#
_symmetry.space_group_name_H-M   'P 1'
#
loop_
_entity.id
_entity.type
_entity.pdbx_description
1 polymer ?
#
loop_
_entity_poly.entity_id
_entity_poly.type
_entity_poly.pdbx_seq_one_letter_code
_entity_poly.pdbx_strand_id
1 'polypeptide(L)'
;MAEQETVAFLGPKASYTHQAALDSFDESKYTFHPVVNIEDVFSAVQNSASHYGVVPIENSSNGAVIFTLDLFADLKDRYPDIVICGEAYVRIEHCLLGYAAAPRLASSVAASDSPQSTSGAATPTRDAPDPSAPRTRPLADLSRVRKLYSHPQAWGQCKNFLNAHLRGVERQDCSSTSRAAEEAARDASGASAAVSSATAAKMHGLDFLARGINDRDDNTTRFFVLRRRAAEEGEGDAEGFRPRGWVDGGAGDGDMEGWKSLVSFTVDHNDPGALADSLAVFKPYKLNLTSINTRPSGVEKWNYIFFVEFRARILTTTSRARLSSTYAHLSRALPARRLPPIYSDLTPGASHALGISLSSFLPPAWTAACATTALPANAVGAPALPAASPALPLPPAHHLVYFNPVIPAAKLLHDGTDPLQSPGEPFVRRMWAGGALTFNAHAIHLDPHYCRTVEGHRNLLFHGPLSFSLLVTLLQNNLPAGHRIAELEYRNLAPLYCDEPVKLCGRKADPSSSNGKGRGEGEGKYEVWVETPEGGLAVKGTAYTTTA
;
A
#
# COMPACT_ATOMS: atom_id res chain seq x y z
N MET A 1 -38.18 10.94 -34.86
CA MET A 1 -37.24 9.80 -34.79
C MET A 1 -36.74 9.77 -33.36
N ALA A 2 -36.80 8.62 -32.67
CA ALA A 2 -36.19 8.52 -31.36
C ALA A 2 -34.70 8.86 -31.48
N GLU A 3 -34.19 9.70 -30.60
CA GLU A 3 -32.79 10.10 -30.58
C GLU A 3 -31.95 8.83 -30.29
N GLN A 4 -31.07 8.45 -31.23
CA GLN A 4 -30.21 7.29 -31.03
C GLN A 4 -29.14 7.64 -29.99
N GLU A 5 -29.04 6.82 -28.95
CA GLU A 5 -28.04 7.00 -27.90
C GLU A 5 -26.62 6.87 -28.48
N THR A 6 -25.68 7.59 -27.89
CA THR A 6 -24.31 7.75 -28.39
C THR A 6 -23.32 6.96 -27.53
N VAL A 7 -22.41 6.23 -28.18
CA VAL A 7 -21.36 5.42 -27.54
C VAL A 7 -19.99 5.94 -27.96
N ALA A 8 -19.25 6.54 -27.02
CA ALA A 8 -17.86 6.93 -27.22
C ALA A 8 -16.93 5.73 -27.03
N PHE A 9 -15.91 5.59 -27.87
CA PHE A 9 -14.91 4.52 -27.72
C PHE A 9 -13.52 4.98 -28.17
N LEU A 10 -12.48 4.35 -27.62
CA LEU A 10 -11.10 4.59 -28.05
C LEU A 10 -10.93 4.18 -29.52
N GLY A 11 -10.81 5.18 -30.38
CA GLY A 11 -10.70 5.03 -31.82
C GLY A 11 -9.33 4.51 -32.27
N PRO A 12 -9.09 4.50 -33.59
CA PRO A 12 -10.03 4.87 -34.66
C PRO A 12 -11.12 3.80 -34.89
N LYS A 13 -12.02 4.02 -35.86
CA LYS A 13 -12.96 2.97 -36.31
C LYS A 13 -12.19 1.71 -36.73
N ALA A 14 -12.86 0.55 -36.62
CA ALA A 14 -12.30 -0.79 -36.82
C ALA A 14 -11.24 -1.24 -35.78
N SER A 15 -10.98 -0.44 -34.74
CA SER A 15 -10.15 -0.88 -33.61
C SER A 15 -10.80 -2.03 -32.85
N TYR A 16 -10.02 -2.72 -32.00
CA TYR A 16 -10.57 -3.73 -31.10
C TYR A 16 -11.57 -3.13 -30.10
N THR A 17 -11.40 -1.87 -29.69
CA THR A 17 -12.38 -1.15 -28.87
C THR A 17 -13.67 -0.88 -29.64
N HIS A 18 -13.58 -0.59 -30.94
CA HIS A 18 -14.76 -0.47 -31.80
C HIS A 18 -15.51 -1.80 -31.87
N GLN A 19 -14.79 -2.92 -32.03
CA GLN A 19 -15.41 -4.25 -32.00
C GLN A 19 -16.10 -4.51 -30.65
N ALA A 20 -15.46 -4.18 -29.52
CA ALA A 20 -16.06 -4.31 -28.19
C ALA A 20 -17.36 -3.49 -28.06
N ALA A 21 -17.40 -2.29 -28.66
CA ALA A 21 -18.59 -1.46 -28.69
C ALA A 21 -19.70 -2.10 -29.54
N LEU A 22 -19.39 -2.61 -30.74
CA LEU A 22 -20.35 -3.30 -31.61
C LEU A 22 -20.88 -4.62 -31.01
N ASP A 23 -20.06 -5.31 -30.22
CA ASP A 23 -20.45 -6.53 -29.51
C ASP A 23 -21.40 -6.21 -28.35
N SER A 24 -21.23 -5.04 -27.72
CA SER A 24 -22.02 -4.62 -26.55
C SER A 24 -23.34 -3.93 -26.91
N PHE A 25 -23.37 -3.19 -28.02
CA PHE A 25 -24.47 -2.30 -28.42
C PHE A 25 -25.01 -2.63 -29.82
N ASP A 26 -26.32 -2.49 -30.02
CA ASP A 26 -26.96 -2.72 -31.32
C ASP A 26 -26.86 -1.48 -32.23
N GLU A 27 -26.25 -1.66 -33.42
CA GLU A 27 -26.08 -0.61 -34.44
C GLU A 27 -27.39 0.04 -34.91
N SER A 28 -28.54 -0.61 -34.73
CA SER A 28 -29.85 -0.03 -35.07
C SER A 28 -30.32 1.03 -34.05
N LYS A 29 -29.84 0.95 -32.81
CA LYS A 29 -30.27 1.80 -31.68
C LYS A 29 -29.21 2.82 -31.28
N TYR A 30 -27.94 2.51 -31.51
CA TYR A 30 -26.80 3.27 -31.00
C TYR A 30 -25.94 3.84 -32.13
N THR A 31 -25.41 5.04 -31.92
CA THR A 31 -24.40 5.64 -32.79
C THR A 31 -23.02 5.57 -32.13
N PHE A 32 -22.00 5.23 -32.91
CA PHE A 32 -20.64 5.01 -32.41
C PHE A 32 -19.71 6.16 -32.77
N HIS A 33 -19.13 6.80 -31.75
CA HIS A 33 -18.26 7.95 -31.90
C HIS A 33 -16.81 7.63 -31.48
N PRO A 34 -15.85 7.53 -32.42
CA PRO A 34 -14.46 7.33 -32.08
C PRO A 34 -13.86 8.58 -31.44
N VAL A 35 -13.09 8.41 -30.37
CA VAL A 35 -12.27 9.48 -29.77
C VAL A 35 -10.79 9.09 -29.77
N VAL A 36 -9.91 10.07 -29.54
CA VAL A 36 -8.47 9.88 -29.70
C VAL A 36 -7.84 9.23 -28.47
N ASN A 37 -8.23 9.67 -27.27
CA ASN A 37 -7.66 9.19 -26.01
C ASN A 37 -8.72 8.58 -25.09
N ILE A 38 -8.28 7.75 -24.15
CA ILE A 38 -9.16 7.14 -23.13
C ILE A 38 -9.82 8.22 -22.26
N GLU A 39 -9.08 9.28 -21.92
CA GLU A 39 -9.58 10.43 -21.17
C GLU A 39 -10.74 11.14 -21.87
N ASP A 40 -10.73 11.18 -23.20
CA ASP A 40 -11.81 11.78 -23.98
C ASP A 40 -13.10 10.96 -23.87
N VAL A 41 -13.00 9.62 -23.72
CA VAL A 41 -14.17 8.76 -23.46
C VAL A 41 -14.79 9.12 -22.11
N PHE A 42 -13.97 9.21 -21.06
CA PHE A 42 -14.43 9.60 -19.72
C PHE A 42 -15.07 10.98 -19.74
N SER A 43 -14.43 11.94 -20.41
CA SER A 43 -14.92 13.32 -20.53
C SER A 43 -16.23 13.40 -21.31
N ALA A 44 -16.36 12.62 -22.40
CA ALA A 44 -17.60 12.57 -23.19
C ALA A 44 -18.77 12.03 -22.36
N VAL A 45 -18.56 10.98 -21.56
CA VAL A 45 -19.61 10.41 -20.70
C VAL A 45 -19.93 11.32 -19.52
N GLN A 46 -18.91 11.86 -18.83
CA GLN A 46 -19.07 12.75 -17.68
C GLN A 46 -19.84 14.03 -18.05
N ASN A 47 -19.57 14.57 -19.24
CA ASN A 47 -20.23 15.78 -19.74
C ASN A 47 -21.54 15.49 -20.49
N SER A 48 -22.03 14.24 -20.50
CA SER A 48 -23.23 13.83 -21.24
C SER A 48 -23.17 14.09 -22.76
N ALA A 49 -21.98 14.25 -23.33
CA ALA A 49 -21.78 14.28 -24.79
C ALA A 49 -21.90 12.87 -25.41
N SER A 50 -21.72 11.82 -24.59
CA SER A 50 -22.05 10.45 -24.93
C SER A 50 -22.79 9.77 -23.80
N HIS A 51 -23.76 8.92 -24.13
CA HIS A 51 -24.55 8.18 -23.15
C HIS A 51 -23.70 7.07 -22.51
N TYR A 52 -22.88 6.42 -23.34
CA TYR A 52 -21.99 5.35 -22.92
C TYR A 52 -20.56 5.55 -23.40
N GLY A 53 -19.61 4.91 -22.72
CA GLY A 53 -18.20 4.87 -23.07
C GLY A 53 -17.66 3.45 -23.06
N VAL A 54 -16.79 3.08 -24.02
CA VAL A 54 -16.11 1.78 -24.02
C VAL A 54 -14.60 1.99 -23.92
N VAL A 55 -14.00 1.43 -22.87
CA VAL A 55 -12.57 1.60 -22.57
C VAL A 55 -11.89 0.24 -22.30
N PRO A 56 -10.66 0.02 -22.79
CA PRO A 56 -9.93 -1.20 -22.45
C PRO A 56 -9.44 -1.13 -21.00
N ILE A 57 -9.49 -2.26 -20.28
CA ILE A 57 -9.02 -2.34 -18.90
C ILE A 57 -7.89 -3.34 -18.71
N GLU A 58 -7.85 -4.43 -19.48
CA GLU A 58 -6.86 -5.48 -19.29
C GLU A 58 -6.67 -6.29 -20.59
N ASN A 59 -5.45 -6.76 -20.82
CA ASN A 59 -5.12 -7.69 -21.88
C ASN A 59 -4.43 -8.93 -21.32
N SER A 60 -4.83 -10.13 -21.75
CA SER A 60 -4.29 -11.40 -21.22
C SER A 60 -2.78 -11.60 -21.46
N SER A 61 -2.18 -10.89 -22.41
CA SER A 61 -0.75 -10.96 -22.72
C SER A 61 0.06 -9.80 -22.14
N ASN A 62 -0.56 -8.63 -21.95
CA ASN A 62 0.13 -7.38 -21.59
C ASN A 62 -0.27 -6.80 -20.23
N GLY A 63 -1.25 -7.40 -19.54
CA GLY A 63 -1.73 -6.96 -18.23
C GLY A 63 -2.69 -5.77 -18.30
N ALA A 64 -2.81 -5.04 -17.19
CA ALA A 64 -3.78 -3.96 -17.03
C ALA A 64 -3.44 -2.70 -17.86
N VAL A 65 -4.48 -2.04 -18.35
CA VAL A 65 -4.39 -0.73 -19.01
C VAL A 65 -4.37 0.35 -17.94
N ILE A 66 -3.14 0.72 -17.56
CA ILE A 66 -2.85 1.68 -16.49
C ILE A 66 -3.62 3.00 -16.63
N PHE A 67 -3.70 3.56 -17.84
CA PHE A 67 -4.37 4.85 -18.08
C PHE A 67 -5.85 4.83 -17.68
N THR A 68 -6.54 3.71 -17.91
CA THR A 68 -7.95 3.55 -17.50
C THR A 68 -8.07 3.54 -15.97
N LEU A 69 -7.16 2.82 -15.28
CA LEU A 69 -7.13 2.78 -13.81
C LEU A 69 -6.78 4.14 -13.20
N ASP A 70 -5.88 4.93 -13.81
CA ASP A 70 -5.57 6.28 -13.37
C ASP A 70 -6.77 7.22 -13.45
N LEU A 71 -7.59 7.10 -14.50
CA LEU A 71 -8.82 7.88 -14.64
C LEU A 71 -9.88 7.48 -13.61
N PHE A 72 -9.96 6.20 -13.25
CA PHE A 72 -10.81 5.72 -12.14
C PHE A 72 -10.28 6.08 -10.75
N ALA A 73 -8.96 6.22 -10.57
CA ALA A 73 -8.39 6.70 -9.31
C ALA A 73 -8.81 8.13 -9.02
N ASP A 74 -9.06 8.89 -10.09
CA ASP A 74 -9.65 10.23 -10.10
C ASP A 74 -9.08 11.14 -9.01
N LEU A 75 -7.74 11.21 -8.93
CA LEU A 75 -7.01 11.96 -7.90
C LEU A 75 -7.37 13.45 -7.85
N LYS A 76 -8.01 13.97 -8.91
CA LYS A 76 -8.41 15.36 -9.06
C LYS A 76 -9.94 15.56 -9.07
N ASP A 77 -10.73 14.52 -8.77
CA ASP A 77 -12.21 14.53 -8.72
C ASP A 77 -12.83 15.09 -10.02
N ARG A 78 -12.26 14.71 -11.17
CA ARG A 78 -12.65 15.13 -12.54
C ARG A 78 -13.75 14.28 -13.15
N TYR A 79 -13.87 13.02 -12.74
CA TYR A 79 -14.84 12.06 -13.28
C TYR A 79 -15.77 11.50 -12.19
N PRO A 80 -16.41 12.38 -11.40
CA PRO A 80 -17.17 12.01 -10.22
C PRO A 80 -18.33 11.04 -10.50
N ASP A 81 -18.97 11.17 -11.65
CA ASP A 81 -20.26 10.52 -11.91
C ASP A 81 -20.11 9.28 -12.79
N ILE A 82 -18.89 8.88 -13.13
CA ILE A 82 -18.64 7.72 -13.97
C ILE A 82 -18.87 6.44 -13.17
N VAL A 83 -19.68 5.53 -13.72
CA VAL A 83 -19.90 4.19 -13.17
C VAL A 83 -19.71 3.14 -14.27
N ILE A 84 -19.27 1.95 -13.86
CA ILE A 84 -19.18 0.78 -14.73
C ILE A 84 -20.55 0.11 -14.75
N CYS A 85 -21.08 -0.10 -15.95
CA CYS A 85 -22.38 -0.75 -16.15
C CYS A 85 -22.29 -2.07 -16.90
N GLY A 86 -21.12 -2.42 -17.43
CA GLY A 86 -20.90 -3.70 -18.09
C GLY A 86 -19.42 -3.95 -18.39
N GLU A 87 -19.14 -5.16 -18.86
CA GLU A 87 -17.84 -5.56 -19.35
C GLU A 87 -17.98 -6.32 -20.67
N ALA A 88 -16.95 -6.25 -21.52
CA ALA A 88 -16.89 -6.98 -22.78
C ALA A 88 -15.52 -7.64 -22.94
N TYR A 89 -15.49 -8.79 -23.61
CA TYR A 89 -14.28 -9.55 -23.88
C TYR A 89 -14.14 -9.73 -25.39
N VAL A 90 -13.05 -9.21 -25.96
CA VAL A 90 -12.76 -9.36 -27.39
C VAL A 90 -11.50 -10.19 -27.55
N ARG A 91 -11.65 -11.33 -28.24
CA ARG A 91 -10.52 -12.15 -28.65
C ARG A 91 -9.73 -11.42 -29.72
N ILE A 92 -8.42 -11.26 -29.50
CA ILE A 92 -7.52 -10.59 -30.42
C ILE A 92 -7.10 -11.59 -31.50
N GLU A 93 -7.71 -11.47 -32.66
CA GLU A 93 -7.39 -12.25 -33.84
C GLU A 93 -6.82 -11.32 -34.93
N HIS A 94 -5.53 -11.47 -35.21
CA HIS A 94 -4.89 -10.74 -36.29
C HIS A 94 -5.12 -11.46 -37.61
N CYS A 95 -5.60 -10.72 -38.60
CA CYS A 95 -5.78 -11.16 -39.97
C CYS A 95 -4.77 -10.45 -40.87
N LEU A 96 -4.30 -11.14 -41.91
CA LEU A 96 -3.61 -10.50 -43.02
C LEU A 96 -4.66 -10.05 -44.04
N LEU A 97 -4.75 -8.75 -44.26
CA LEU A 97 -5.73 -8.11 -45.13
C LEU A 97 -5.04 -7.49 -46.35
N GLY A 98 -5.66 -7.54 -47.51
CA GLY A 98 -5.16 -6.94 -48.75
C GLY A 98 -6.12 -7.23 -49.90
N TYR A 99 -5.74 -6.90 -51.13
CA TYR A 99 -6.56 -7.26 -52.30
C TYR A 99 -6.15 -8.64 -52.82
N ALA A 100 -7.09 -9.60 -52.82
CA ALA A 100 -6.85 -10.91 -53.37
C ALA A 100 -6.74 -10.83 -54.91
N ALA A 101 -5.82 -11.59 -55.49
CA ALA A 101 -5.81 -11.74 -56.94
C ALA A 101 -7.12 -12.44 -57.38
N ALA A 102 -7.82 -11.89 -58.36
CA ALA A 102 -8.97 -12.56 -58.97
C ALA A 102 -8.57 -14.01 -59.36
N PRO A 103 -9.41 -15.02 -59.04
CA PRO A 103 -9.07 -16.40 -59.33
C PRO A 103 -8.86 -16.56 -60.83
N ARG A 104 -7.62 -16.85 -61.25
CA ARG A 104 -7.39 -17.38 -62.58
C ARG A 104 -8.06 -18.75 -62.61
N LEU A 105 -9.00 -18.97 -63.55
CA LEU A 105 -9.47 -20.32 -63.88
C LEU A 105 -8.22 -21.18 -64.12
N ALA A 106 -7.88 -22.03 -63.16
CA ALA A 106 -6.71 -22.88 -63.25
C ALA A 106 -7.01 -24.01 -64.24
N SER A 107 -6.38 -23.95 -65.42
CA SER A 107 -6.19 -25.13 -66.25
C SER A 107 -5.28 -26.10 -65.49
N SER A 108 -5.77 -27.32 -65.31
CA SER A 108 -5.07 -28.42 -64.67
C SER A 108 -3.78 -28.76 -65.41
N VAL A 109 -2.62 -28.49 -64.81
CA VAL A 109 -1.39 -29.19 -65.15
C VAL A 109 -0.77 -29.65 -63.84
N ALA A 110 -0.81 -30.96 -63.62
CA ALA A 110 -0.15 -31.63 -62.52
C ALA A 110 1.37 -31.50 -62.69
N ALA A 111 2.05 -31.04 -61.64
CA ALA A 111 3.49 -31.15 -61.51
C ALA A 111 3.79 -31.96 -60.24
N SER A 112 4.24 -33.19 -60.49
CA SER A 112 4.98 -34.02 -59.55
C SER A 112 6.29 -33.33 -59.16
N ASP A 113 6.67 -33.35 -57.87
CA ASP A 113 8.09 -33.45 -57.55
C ASP A 113 8.32 -34.06 -56.16
N SER A 114 9.15 -35.09 -56.18
CA SER A 114 9.70 -35.87 -55.08
C SER A 114 10.88 -35.14 -54.39
N PRO A 115 11.13 -35.35 -53.09
CA PRO A 115 12.21 -34.66 -52.38
C PRO A 115 13.56 -35.36 -52.60
N GLN A 116 14.52 -34.67 -53.22
CA GLN A 116 15.92 -35.07 -53.23
C GLN A 116 16.67 -34.50 -52.02
N SER A 117 17.17 -35.42 -51.21
CA SER A 117 18.10 -35.25 -50.10
C SER A 117 19.47 -34.76 -50.60
N THR A 118 19.96 -33.66 -50.03
CA THR A 118 21.40 -33.32 -50.04
C THR A 118 21.89 -33.14 -48.61
N SER A 119 22.71 -34.10 -48.20
CA SER A 119 23.40 -34.17 -46.91
C SER A 119 24.63 -33.25 -46.94
N GLY A 120 24.60 -32.20 -46.11
CA GLY A 120 25.77 -31.42 -45.72
C GLY A 120 25.75 -31.24 -44.21
N ALA A 121 26.45 -32.11 -43.49
CA ALA A 121 26.55 -32.07 -42.04
C ALA A 121 27.39 -30.87 -41.58
N ALA A 122 26.75 -29.92 -40.91
CA ALA A 122 27.39 -28.93 -40.06
C ALA A 122 26.87 -29.11 -38.62
N THR A 123 27.81 -29.26 -37.70
CA THR A 123 27.65 -29.50 -36.26
C THR A 123 26.61 -28.55 -35.62
N PRO A 124 25.68 -29.03 -34.78
CA PRO A 124 24.63 -28.19 -34.21
C PRO A 124 25.19 -27.38 -33.04
N THR A 125 25.28 -26.07 -33.21
CA THR A 125 25.36 -25.14 -32.08
C THR A 125 23.97 -25.12 -31.43
N ARG A 126 23.84 -25.78 -30.27
CA ARG A 126 22.65 -25.66 -29.41
C ARG A 126 22.70 -24.26 -28.80
N ASP A 127 22.00 -23.29 -29.39
CA ASP A 127 21.53 -22.06 -28.72
C ASP A 127 20.60 -21.23 -29.63
N ALA A 128 19.51 -21.85 -30.10
CA ALA A 128 18.30 -21.11 -30.49
C ALA A 128 17.10 -22.06 -30.44
N PRO A 129 15.99 -21.73 -29.75
CA PRO A 129 14.74 -22.48 -29.91
C PRO A 129 14.27 -22.33 -31.37
N ASP A 130 13.99 -23.47 -31.99
CA ASP A 130 13.43 -23.60 -33.34
C ASP A 130 12.20 -22.67 -33.49
N PRO A 131 12.14 -21.76 -34.48
CA PRO A 131 10.98 -20.91 -34.66
C PRO A 131 9.76 -21.79 -34.94
N SER A 132 8.84 -21.84 -33.98
CA SER A 132 7.60 -22.62 -34.08
C SER A 132 6.90 -22.36 -35.42
N ALA A 133 6.51 -23.44 -36.10
CA ALA A 133 5.81 -23.38 -37.38
C ALA A 133 4.56 -22.48 -37.32
N PRO A 134 4.21 -21.77 -38.41
CA PRO A 134 3.01 -20.95 -38.45
C PRO A 134 1.76 -21.81 -38.24
N ARG A 135 0.81 -21.29 -37.46
CA ARG A 135 -0.42 -22.01 -37.10
C ARG A 135 -1.43 -22.10 -38.24
N THR A 136 -1.39 -21.12 -39.13
CA THR A 136 -2.35 -20.95 -40.22
C THR A 136 -1.63 -20.86 -41.55
N ARG A 137 -2.35 -21.15 -42.62
CA ARG A 137 -1.86 -21.04 -44.00
C ARG A 137 -2.53 -19.86 -44.71
N PRO A 138 -1.87 -19.26 -45.72
CA PRO A 138 -2.50 -18.27 -46.57
C PRO A 138 -3.77 -18.80 -47.24
N LEU A 139 -4.78 -17.93 -47.35
CA LEU A 139 -6.03 -18.16 -48.09
C LEU A 139 -5.91 -17.77 -49.57
N ALA A 140 -4.93 -16.92 -49.90
CA ALA A 140 -4.66 -16.43 -51.25
C ALA A 140 -3.15 -16.47 -51.56
N ASP A 141 -2.82 -16.32 -52.85
CA ASP A 141 -1.42 -16.15 -53.27
C ASP A 141 -0.85 -14.82 -52.76
N LEU A 142 0.23 -14.91 -51.99
CA LEU A 142 0.91 -13.77 -51.38
C LEU A 142 2.04 -13.20 -52.24
N SER A 143 2.31 -13.78 -53.41
CA SER A 143 3.42 -13.41 -54.30
C SER A 143 3.40 -11.94 -54.76
N ARG A 144 2.26 -11.27 -54.68
CA ARG A 144 2.07 -9.86 -55.05
C ARG A 144 2.32 -8.87 -53.91
N VAL A 145 2.33 -9.34 -52.66
CA VAL A 145 2.53 -8.46 -51.51
C VAL A 145 3.97 -7.97 -51.51
N ARG A 146 4.16 -6.65 -51.51
CA ARG A 146 5.46 -5.97 -51.46
C ARG A 146 5.65 -5.15 -50.21
N LYS A 147 4.55 -4.72 -49.58
CA LYS A 147 4.56 -3.86 -48.40
C LYS A 147 3.53 -4.27 -47.38
N LEU A 148 3.91 -4.23 -46.10
CA LEU A 148 3.09 -4.59 -44.95
C LEU A 148 2.96 -3.42 -43.98
N TYR A 149 1.74 -3.15 -43.54
CA TYR A 149 1.44 -2.14 -42.52
C TYR A 149 0.87 -2.77 -41.26
N SER A 150 1.28 -2.30 -40.08
CA SER A 150 0.66 -2.64 -38.79
C SER A 150 1.23 -1.81 -37.65
N HIS A 151 0.67 -1.98 -36.47
CA HIS A 151 1.23 -1.45 -35.23
C HIS A 151 2.44 -2.28 -34.78
N PRO A 152 3.52 -1.68 -34.23
CA PRO A 152 4.73 -2.40 -33.80
C PRO A 152 4.47 -3.63 -32.91
N GLN A 153 3.47 -3.54 -32.02
CA GLN A 153 3.08 -4.64 -31.15
C GLN A 153 2.52 -5.85 -31.91
N ALA A 154 1.80 -5.64 -33.02
CA ALA A 154 1.21 -6.71 -33.82
C ALA A 154 2.28 -7.51 -34.58
N TRP A 155 3.39 -6.87 -34.98
CA TRP A 155 4.55 -7.58 -35.54
C TRP A 155 5.13 -8.59 -34.56
N GLY A 156 5.20 -8.19 -33.29
CA GLY A 156 5.65 -9.06 -32.21
C GLY A 156 4.78 -10.28 -32.00
N GLN A 157 3.49 -10.19 -32.38
CA GLN A 157 2.47 -11.20 -32.17
C GLN A 157 2.22 -12.10 -33.38
N CYS A 158 2.83 -11.83 -34.55
CA CYS A 158 2.60 -12.60 -35.79
C CYS A 158 3.91 -13.06 -36.45
N LYS A 159 4.98 -13.25 -35.67
CA LYS A 159 6.34 -13.45 -36.21
C LYS A 159 6.43 -14.73 -37.03
N ASN A 160 5.80 -15.81 -36.58
CA ASN A 160 5.94 -17.12 -37.20
C ASN A 160 5.34 -17.13 -38.60
N PHE A 161 4.12 -16.59 -38.74
CA PHE A 161 3.46 -16.46 -40.03
C PHE A 161 4.21 -15.53 -40.99
N LEU A 162 4.62 -14.35 -40.51
CA LEU A 162 5.32 -13.37 -41.33
C LEU A 162 6.70 -13.87 -41.79
N ASN A 163 7.42 -14.61 -40.96
CA ASN A 163 8.73 -15.17 -41.32
C ASN A 163 8.61 -16.37 -42.26
N ALA A 164 7.53 -17.16 -42.17
CA ALA A 164 7.31 -18.32 -43.03
C ALA A 164 6.84 -17.93 -44.43
N HIS A 165 5.97 -16.92 -44.56
CA HIS A 165 5.28 -16.63 -45.83
C HIS A 165 5.62 -15.29 -46.47
N LEU A 166 6.15 -14.32 -45.71
CA LEU A 166 6.38 -12.94 -46.18
C LEU A 166 7.79 -12.46 -45.81
N ARG A 167 8.77 -13.36 -45.91
CA ARG A 167 10.18 -13.05 -45.65
C ARG A 167 10.70 -12.09 -46.72
N GLY A 168 11.23 -10.95 -46.31
CA GLY A 168 11.79 -9.94 -47.21
C GLY A 168 10.80 -8.89 -47.73
N VAL A 169 9.53 -8.96 -47.34
CA VAL A 169 8.53 -7.93 -47.63
C VAL A 169 8.77 -6.70 -46.74
N GLU A 170 8.68 -5.50 -47.30
CA GLU A 170 8.88 -4.25 -46.57
C GLU A 170 7.83 -4.11 -45.47
N ARG A 171 8.24 -3.73 -44.25
CA ARG A 171 7.34 -3.50 -43.12
C ARG A 171 7.36 -2.03 -42.75
N GLN A 172 6.18 -1.42 -42.63
CA GLN A 172 6.01 -0.04 -42.21
C GLN A 172 5.12 0.05 -40.97
N ASP A 173 5.63 0.74 -39.95
CA ASP A 173 4.91 0.96 -38.70
C ASP A 173 3.80 2.00 -38.88
N CYS A 174 2.66 1.73 -38.24
CA CYS A 174 1.50 2.61 -38.16
C CYS A 174 1.11 2.87 -36.71
N SER A 175 0.37 3.95 -36.48
CA SER A 175 -0.14 4.32 -35.14
C SER A 175 -1.17 3.33 -34.58
N SER A 176 -1.83 2.54 -35.43
CA SER A 176 -2.76 1.49 -35.02
C SER A 176 -2.90 0.41 -36.10
N THR A 177 -3.44 -0.75 -35.72
CA THR A 177 -3.80 -1.83 -36.66
C THR A 177 -4.90 -1.40 -37.63
N SER A 178 -5.84 -0.57 -37.19
CA SER A 178 -6.87 -0.01 -38.07
C SER A 178 -6.28 0.96 -39.09
N ARG A 179 -5.37 1.84 -38.66
CA ARG A 179 -4.68 2.77 -39.59
C ARG A 179 -3.90 2.00 -40.64
N ALA A 180 -3.29 0.88 -40.27
CA ALA A 180 -2.61 0.02 -41.23
C ALA A 180 -3.54 -0.56 -42.31
N ALA A 181 -4.75 -0.98 -41.95
CA ALA A 181 -5.75 -1.41 -42.92
C ALA A 181 -6.17 -0.26 -43.85
N GLU A 182 -6.30 0.95 -43.32
CA GLU A 182 -6.58 2.14 -44.13
C GLU A 182 -5.46 2.44 -45.14
N GLU A 183 -4.19 2.35 -44.73
CA GLU A 183 -3.04 2.55 -45.66
C GLU A 183 -2.97 1.46 -46.73
N ALA A 184 -3.24 0.20 -46.37
CA ALA A 184 -3.31 -0.87 -47.36
C ALA A 184 -4.47 -0.68 -48.35
N ALA A 185 -5.61 -0.17 -47.89
CA ALA A 185 -6.76 0.10 -48.76
C ALA A 185 -6.53 1.29 -49.72
N ARG A 186 -5.71 2.28 -49.32
CA ARG A 186 -5.32 3.43 -50.14
C ARG A 186 -4.37 3.07 -51.29
N ASP A 187 -3.67 1.94 -51.21
CA ASP A 187 -2.76 1.51 -52.26
C ASP A 187 -3.51 0.91 -53.46
N ALA A 188 -3.68 1.72 -54.51
CA ALA A 188 -4.33 1.32 -55.75
C ALA A 188 -3.58 0.21 -56.53
N SER A 189 -2.30 -0.07 -56.22
CA SER A 189 -1.55 -1.14 -56.90
C SER A 189 -1.97 -2.54 -56.44
N GLY A 190 -2.60 -2.63 -55.26
CA GLY A 190 -2.95 -3.89 -54.61
C GLY A 190 -1.76 -4.70 -54.11
N ALA A 191 -0.55 -4.12 -54.08
CA ALA A 191 0.66 -4.76 -53.57
C ALA A 191 0.87 -4.58 -52.06
N SER A 192 0.06 -3.74 -51.41
CA SER A 192 0.08 -3.54 -49.96
C SER A 192 -0.87 -4.48 -49.24
N ALA A 193 -0.45 -4.94 -48.07
CA ALA A 193 -1.26 -5.69 -47.12
C ALA A 193 -1.11 -5.11 -45.71
N ALA A 194 -2.05 -5.43 -44.83
CA ALA A 194 -2.06 -4.99 -43.44
C ALA A 194 -2.29 -6.16 -42.49
N VAL A 195 -1.63 -6.12 -41.34
CA VAL A 195 -1.98 -6.97 -40.20
C VAL A 195 -2.97 -6.20 -39.33
N SER A 196 -4.22 -6.64 -39.30
CA SER A 196 -5.31 -5.91 -38.63
C SER A 196 -6.45 -6.82 -38.14
N SER A 197 -7.49 -6.22 -37.56
CA SER A 197 -8.69 -6.92 -37.08
C SER A 197 -9.57 -7.39 -38.23
N ALA A 198 -10.39 -8.42 -38.01
CA ALA A 198 -11.38 -8.86 -39.00
C ALA A 198 -12.42 -7.77 -39.35
N THR A 199 -12.71 -6.87 -38.40
CA THR A 199 -13.62 -5.72 -38.57
C THR A 199 -13.09 -4.73 -39.60
N ALA A 200 -11.77 -4.53 -39.65
CA ALA A 200 -11.12 -3.63 -40.59
C ALA A 200 -11.28 -4.09 -42.04
N ALA A 201 -11.33 -5.40 -42.29
CA ALA A 201 -11.55 -5.96 -43.62
C ALA A 201 -12.86 -5.47 -44.24
N LYS A 202 -13.96 -5.63 -43.50
CA LYS A 202 -15.30 -5.20 -43.94
C LYS A 202 -15.39 -3.69 -44.12
N MET A 203 -14.79 -2.94 -43.21
CA MET A 203 -14.92 -1.48 -43.18
C MET A 203 -14.14 -0.77 -44.29
N HIS A 204 -13.00 -1.36 -44.69
CA HIS A 204 -12.13 -0.81 -45.74
C HIS A 204 -12.23 -1.56 -47.07
N GLY A 205 -13.11 -2.57 -47.17
CA GLY A 205 -13.29 -3.35 -48.40
C GLY A 205 -12.08 -4.20 -48.80
N LEU A 206 -11.32 -4.70 -47.81
CA LEU A 206 -10.15 -5.55 -48.02
C LEU A 206 -10.51 -7.04 -47.92
N ASP A 207 -9.83 -7.88 -48.69
CA ASP A 207 -9.96 -9.33 -48.63
C ASP A 207 -9.10 -9.94 -47.52
N PHE A 208 -9.52 -11.12 -47.04
CA PHE A 208 -8.74 -11.92 -46.10
C PHE A 208 -7.70 -12.73 -46.87
N LEU A 209 -6.43 -12.31 -46.81
CA LEU A 209 -5.30 -13.07 -47.35
C LEU A 209 -4.88 -14.21 -46.41
N ALA A 210 -5.07 -14.03 -45.09
CA ALA A 210 -4.96 -15.07 -44.07
C ALA A 210 -5.73 -14.65 -42.82
N ARG A 211 -6.22 -15.61 -42.03
CA ARG A 211 -6.91 -15.38 -40.75
C ARG A 211 -6.14 -16.00 -39.60
N GLY A 212 -6.31 -15.46 -38.39
CA GLY A 212 -5.66 -15.95 -37.18
C GLY A 212 -4.14 -16.14 -37.32
N ILE A 213 -3.44 -15.13 -37.84
CA ILE A 213 -1.98 -15.20 -38.09
C ILE A 213 -1.14 -14.92 -36.84
N ASN A 214 -1.80 -14.62 -35.73
CA ASN A 214 -1.20 -14.47 -34.42
C ASN A 214 -0.52 -15.77 -33.96
N ASP A 215 0.64 -15.63 -33.30
CA ASP A 215 1.45 -16.74 -32.82
C ASP A 215 0.73 -17.50 -31.68
N ARG A 216 -0.02 -16.77 -30.84
CA ARG A 216 -0.83 -17.30 -29.72
C ARG A 216 -2.32 -17.01 -29.90
N ASP A 217 -3.20 -17.92 -29.50
CA ASP A 217 -4.67 -17.82 -29.64
C ASP A 217 -5.42 -17.52 -28.35
N ASP A 218 -4.70 -17.41 -27.24
CA ASP A 218 -5.23 -17.07 -25.92
C ASP A 218 -5.24 -15.56 -25.64
N ASN A 219 -4.96 -14.73 -26.65
CA ASN A 219 -4.95 -13.29 -26.50
C ASN A 219 -6.38 -12.72 -26.49
N THR A 220 -6.79 -12.16 -25.36
CA THR A 220 -8.11 -11.55 -25.15
C THR A 220 -7.93 -10.23 -24.43
N THR A 221 -8.64 -9.20 -24.90
CA THR A 221 -8.71 -7.90 -24.22
C THR A 221 -10.07 -7.74 -23.58
N ARG A 222 -10.07 -7.32 -22.32
CA ARG A 222 -11.24 -6.98 -21.53
C ARG A 222 -11.48 -5.47 -21.57
N PHE A 223 -12.74 -5.09 -21.68
CA PHE A 223 -13.21 -3.71 -21.78
C PHE A 223 -14.29 -3.44 -20.74
N PHE A 224 -14.37 -2.21 -20.25
CA PHE A 224 -15.48 -1.72 -19.46
C PHE A 224 -16.42 -0.86 -20.31
N VAL A 225 -17.71 -1.00 -20.01
CA VAL A 225 -18.77 -0.13 -20.48
C VAL A 225 -19.11 0.86 -19.37
N LEU A 226 -18.89 2.13 -19.66
CA LEU A 226 -19.09 3.26 -18.76
C LEU A 226 -20.43 3.91 -19.04
N ARG A 227 -21.07 4.43 -18.00
CA ARG A 227 -22.19 5.37 -18.10
C ARG A 227 -22.03 6.46 -17.04
N ARG A 228 -22.77 7.54 -17.21
CA ARG A 228 -22.94 8.54 -16.16
C ARG A 228 -24.01 8.07 -15.17
N ARG A 229 -23.78 8.29 -13.88
CA ARG A 229 -24.78 8.10 -12.83
C ARG A 229 -25.90 9.12 -13.00
N ALA A 230 -27.16 8.69 -12.99
CA ALA A 230 -28.29 9.61 -13.03
C ALA A 230 -28.49 10.28 -11.66
N ALA A 231 -28.92 11.55 -11.65
CA ALA A 231 -29.16 12.32 -10.43
C ALA A 231 -30.37 11.81 -9.61
N GLU A 232 -31.28 11.06 -10.23
CA GLU A 232 -32.54 10.55 -9.66
C GLU A 232 -32.59 9.01 -9.57
N GLU A 233 -31.45 8.32 -9.51
CA GLU A 233 -31.42 6.89 -9.16
C GLU A 233 -31.73 6.73 -7.65
N GLY A 234 -33.03 6.73 -7.32
CA GLY A 234 -33.57 6.31 -6.04
C GLY A 234 -33.42 4.81 -5.81
N GLU A 235 -33.66 4.37 -4.56
CA GLU A 235 -33.64 2.98 -4.09
C GLU A 235 -34.63 2.09 -4.88
N GLY A 236 -34.21 1.63 -6.05
CA GLY A 236 -34.97 0.74 -6.92
C GLY A 236 -34.11 0.36 -8.10
N ASP A 237 -34.21 -0.89 -8.54
CA ASP A 237 -33.42 -1.46 -9.64
C ASP A 237 -33.44 -0.51 -10.85
N ALA A 238 -32.36 0.26 -11.04
CA ALA A 238 -32.11 0.91 -12.32
C ALA A 238 -32.20 -0.20 -13.35
N GLU A 239 -33.06 -0.05 -14.36
CA GLU A 239 -33.08 -0.94 -15.51
C GLU A 239 -31.68 -0.90 -16.12
N GLY A 240 -30.84 -1.83 -15.66
CA GLY A 240 -29.41 -1.79 -15.88
C GLY A 240 -29.14 -1.97 -17.37
N PHE A 241 -28.10 -1.31 -17.86
CA PHE A 241 -27.54 -1.61 -19.18
C PHE A 241 -27.45 -3.14 -19.36
N ARG A 242 -28.24 -3.69 -20.29
CA ARG A 242 -28.21 -5.11 -20.65
C ARG A 242 -27.41 -5.23 -21.94
N PRO A 243 -26.17 -5.75 -21.91
CA PRO A 243 -25.40 -5.95 -23.12
C PRO A 243 -26.12 -6.91 -24.06
N ARG A 244 -25.80 -6.80 -25.35
CA ARG A 244 -26.36 -7.67 -26.39
C ARG A 244 -26.14 -9.15 -26.04
N GLY A 245 -27.24 -9.93 -25.98
CA GLY A 245 -27.19 -11.34 -25.61
C GLY A 245 -27.30 -11.63 -24.10
N TRP A 246 -27.58 -10.62 -23.27
CA TRP A 246 -27.95 -10.82 -21.86
C TRP A 246 -29.20 -11.70 -21.77
N VAL A 247 -29.07 -12.85 -21.10
CA VAL A 247 -30.19 -13.72 -20.76
C VAL A 247 -30.60 -13.37 -19.34
N ASP A 248 -31.86 -13.03 -19.12
CA ASP A 248 -32.40 -12.92 -17.77
C ASP A 248 -32.37 -14.31 -17.13
N GLY A 249 -31.31 -14.58 -16.37
CA GLY A 249 -31.37 -15.59 -15.32
C GLY A 249 -32.52 -15.19 -14.42
N GLY A 250 -33.58 -15.99 -14.38
CA GLY A 250 -34.79 -15.68 -13.62
C GLY A 250 -34.41 -15.23 -12.22
N ALA A 251 -35.07 -14.19 -11.72
CA ALA A 251 -34.88 -13.60 -10.40
C ALA A 251 -35.19 -14.61 -9.28
N GLY A 252 -34.33 -15.61 -9.13
CA GLY A 252 -34.16 -16.44 -7.96
C GLY A 252 -32.97 -15.90 -7.18
N ASP A 253 -33.09 -15.93 -5.86
CA ASP A 253 -32.19 -15.38 -4.83
C ASP A 253 -30.76 -15.98 -4.82
N GLY A 254 -30.26 -16.50 -5.94
CA GLY A 254 -29.06 -17.36 -6.04
C GLY A 254 -28.02 -16.98 -7.10
N ASP A 255 -28.30 -16.11 -8.09
CA ASP A 255 -27.35 -15.82 -9.18
C ASP A 255 -26.34 -14.72 -8.80
N MET A 256 -25.54 -14.96 -7.76
CA MET A 256 -24.32 -14.17 -7.49
C MET A 256 -23.20 -14.40 -8.51
N GLU A 257 -23.30 -15.45 -9.34
CA GLU A 257 -22.23 -15.81 -10.30
C GLU A 257 -22.10 -14.84 -11.49
N GLY A 258 -23.17 -14.12 -11.85
CA GLY A 258 -23.17 -13.20 -12.99
C GLY A 258 -22.66 -11.79 -12.71
N TRP A 259 -22.52 -11.41 -11.44
CA TRP A 259 -22.18 -10.03 -11.06
C TRP A 259 -20.73 -9.90 -10.62
N LYS A 260 -20.09 -8.82 -11.07
CA LYS A 260 -18.79 -8.39 -10.58
C LYS A 260 -18.88 -6.97 -10.05
N SER A 261 -18.10 -6.72 -9.01
CA SER A 261 -17.95 -5.41 -8.41
C SER A 261 -16.47 -5.03 -8.40
N LEU A 262 -16.19 -3.78 -8.78
CA LEU A 262 -14.88 -3.15 -8.66
C LEU A 262 -14.94 -2.14 -7.52
N VAL A 263 -14.04 -2.25 -6.55
CA VAL A 263 -13.86 -1.26 -5.48
C VAL A 263 -12.46 -0.70 -5.51
N SER A 264 -12.32 0.57 -5.12
CA SER A 264 -11.03 1.20 -4.88
C SER A 264 -10.90 1.62 -3.41
N PHE A 265 -9.73 1.41 -2.82
CA PHE A 265 -9.42 1.83 -1.46
C PHE A 265 -7.92 2.10 -1.28
N THR A 266 -7.56 2.79 -0.20
CA THR A 266 -6.18 2.92 0.27
C THR A 266 -6.04 2.24 1.62
N VAL A 267 -4.81 1.93 2.02
CA VAL A 267 -4.48 1.36 3.34
C VAL A 267 -3.50 2.29 4.06
N ASP A 268 -3.32 2.10 5.36
CA ASP A 268 -2.17 2.70 6.05
C ASP A 268 -0.89 2.00 5.58
N HIS A 269 -0.01 2.75 4.91
CA HIS A 269 1.21 2.19 4.32
C HIS A 269 2.34 2.05 5.34
N ASN A 270 2.16 2.55 6.58
CA ASN A 270 3.13 2.39 7.66
C ASN A 270 2.89 1.11 8.49
N ASP A 271 1.75 0.45 8.31
CA ASP A 271 1.35 -0.72 9.08
C ASP A 271 1.65 -2.03 8.32
N PRO A 272 2.60 -2.86 8.79
CA PRO A 272 2.94 -4.12 8.13
C PRO A 272 1.74 -5.08 8.11
N GLY A 273 1.29 -5.44 6.92
CA GLY A 273 0.16 -6.36 6.75
C GLY A 273 -1.18 -5.68 6.50
N ALA A 274 -1.26 -4.34 6.50
CA ALA A 274 -2.53 -3.62 6.30
C ALA A 274 -3.29 -4.00 5.01
N LEU A 275 -2.58 -4.29 3.91
CA LEU A 275 -3.19 -4.81 2.70
C LEU A 275 -3.72 -6.24 2.90
N ALA A 276 -2.97 -7.11 3.57
CA ALA A 276 -3.39 -8.47 3.85
C ALA A 276 -4.66 -8.47 4.73
N ASP A 277 -4.73 -7.61 5.73
CA ASP A 277 -5.91 -7.43 6.59
C ASP A 277 -7.12 -6.92 5.80
N SER A 278 -6.90 -5.95 4.91
CA SER A 278 -7.95 -5.43 4.03
C SER A 278 -8.50 -6.51 3.09
N LEU A 279 -7.62 -7.35 2.53
CA LEU A 279 -8.02 -8.48 1.67
C LEU A 279 -8.63 -9.63 2.48
N ALA A 280 -8.25 -9.80 3.75
CA ALA A 280 -8.80 -10.83 4.62
C ALA A 280 -10.31 -10.65 4.86
N VAL A 281 -10.84 -9.42 4.75
CA VAL A 281 -12.27 -9.13 4.91
C VAL A 281 -13.15 -9.90 3.91
N PHE A 282 -12.66 -10.14 2.68
CA PHE A 282 -13.43 -10.87 1.66
C PHE A 282 -13.61 -12.35 1.98
N LYS A 283 -12.68 -12.94 2.75
CA LYS A 283 -12.62 -14.39 3.01
C LYS A 283 -13.79 -14.90 3.88
N PRO A 284 -14.17 -14.28 5.03
CA PRO A 284 -15.34 -14.67 5.81
C PRO A 284 -16.65 -14.70 5.01
N TYR A 285 -16.78 -13.78 4.05
CA TYR A 285 -17.97 -13.68 3.19
C TYR A 285 -17.87 -14.54 1.91
N LYS A 286 -16.81 -15.34 1.76
CA LYS A 286 -16.57 -16.19 0.59
C LYS A 286 -16.61 -15.42 -0.75
N LEU A 287 -16.20 -14.14 -0.72
CA LEU A 287 -16.14 -13.30 -1.91
C LEU A 287 -14.87 -13.62 -2.69
N ASN A 288 -15.05 -14.19 -3.89
CA ASN A 288 -13.93 -14.55 -4.74
C ASN A 288 -13.38 -13.31 -5.45
N LEU A 289 -12.12 -12.96 -5.16
CA LEU A 289 -11.40 -11.90 -5.85
C LEU A 289 -10.99 -12.38 -7.26
N THR A 290 -11.20 -11.55 -8.27
CA THR A 290 -10.87 -11.86 -9.67
C THR A 290 -9.72 -11.01 -10.21
N SER A 291 -9.45 -9.85 -9.60
CA SER A 291 -8.36 -8.97 -10.00
C SER A 291 -7.93 -8.09 -8.84
N ILE A 292 -6.64 -7.75 -8.80
CA ILE A 292 -6.09 -6.72 -7.92
C ILE A 292 -5.04 -5.91 -8.69
N ASN A 293 -5.20 -4.59 -8.71
CA ASN A 293 -4.27 -3.66 -9.34
C ASN A 293 -3.96 -2.50 -8.39
N THR A 294 -2.80 -1.88 -8.54
CA THR A 294 -2.38 -0.73 -7.71
C THR A 294 -2.00 0.47 -8.56
N ARG A 295 -2.34 1.66 -8.09
CA ARG A 295 -1.92 2.94 -8.66
C ARG A 295 -1.35 3.85 -7.56
N PRO A 296 -0.37 4.72 -7.85
CA PRO A 296 0.08 5.70 -6.87
C PRO A 296 -1.07 6.61 -6.41
N SER A 297 -1.21 6.81 -5.11
CA SER A 297 -2.28 7.63 -4.51
C SER A 297 -2.11 9.13 -4.73
N GLY A 298 -0.87 9.59 -5.00
CA GLY A 298 -0.55 11.01 -5.10
C GLY A 298 -0.55 11.77 -3.76
N VAL A 299 -0.90 11.13 -2.64
CA VAL A 299 -0.93 11.75 -1.30
C VAL A 299 0.48 11.81 -0.71
N GLU A 300 1.17 10.68 -0.65
CA GLU A 300 2.58 10.60 -0.25
C GLU A 300 3.35 9.64 -1.17
N LYS A 301 4.68 9.72 -1.12
CA LYS A 301 5.55 8.82 -1.87
C LYS A 301 5.34 7.39 -1.39
N TRP A 302 5.21 6.47 -2.34
CA TRP A 302 5.02 5.03 -2.08
C TRP A 302 3.69 4.65 -1.40
N ASN A 303 2.71 5.57 -1.42
CA ASN A 303 1.33 5.25 -1.06
C ASN A 303 0.52 4.91 -2.31
N TYR A 304 -0.32 3.89 -2.23
CA TYR A 304 -1.06 3.32 -3.34
C TYR A 304 -2.57 3.28 -3.10
N ILE A 305 -3.34 3.42 -4.17
CA ILE A 305 -4.75 3.05 -4.27
C ILE A 305 -4.81 1.64 -4.86
N PHE A 306 -5.57 0.78 -4.22
CA PHE A 306 -5.82 -0.60 -4.63
C PHE A 306 -7.17 -0.68 -5.32
N PHE A 307 -7.20 -1.28 -6.50
CA PHE A 307 -8.40 -1.63 -7.26
C PHE A 307 -8.60 -3.13 -7.12
N VAL A 308 -9.70 -3.55 -6.51
CA VAL A 308 -10.02 -4.96 -6.26
C VAL A 308 -11.35 -5.30 -6.91
N GLU A 309 -11.33 -6.33 -7.75
CA GLU A 309 -12.54 -6.89 -8.34
C GLU A 309 -12.92 -8.20 -7.68
N PHE A 310 -14.21 -8.39 -7.46
CA PHE A 310 -14.74 -9.61 -6.86
C PHE A 310 -16.13 -9.95 -7.38
N ARG A 311 -16.50 -11.23 -7.29
CA ARG A 311 -17.81 -11.73 -7.71
C ARG A 311 -18.86 -11.46 -6.63
N ALA A 312 -19.63 -10.40 -6.82
CA ALA A 312 -20.83 -10.07 -6.05
C ALA A 312 -21.53 -8.87 -6.70
N ARG A 313 -22.81 -8.70 -6.37
CA ARG A 313 -23.60 -7.50 -6.67
C ARG A 313 -23.56 -6.55 -5.47
N ILE A 314 -23.15 -5.30 -5.68
CA ILE A 314 -23.34 -4.25 -4.67
C ILE A 314 -24.81 -3.82 -4.75
N LEU A 315 -25.62 -4.29 -3.80
CA LEU A 315 -27.00 -3.85 -3.62
C LEU A 315 -26.96 -2.55 -2.82
N THR A 316 -27.30 -1.44 -3.49
CA THR A 316 -27.33 -0.05 -2.98
C THR A 316 -25.97 0.61 -2.74
N THR A 317 -25.73 1.69 -3.48
CA THR A 317 -24.79 2.74 -3.08
C THR A 317 -25.65 3.79 -2.39
N THR A 318 -25.67 3.84 -1.05
CA THR A 318 -26.14 5.06 -0.40
C THR A 318 -25.38 6.21 -1.05
N SER A 319 -26.12 7.18 -1.60
CA SER A 319 -25.64 8.37 -2.31
C SER A 319 -24.26 8.73 -1.84
N ARG A 320 -23.32 8.92 -2.77
CA ARG A 320 -21.92 9.30 -2.56
C ARG A 320 -21.71 10.22 -1.36
N ALA A 321 -21.75 9.63 -0.18
CA ALA A 321 -20.97 10.05 0.92
C ALA A 321 -19.59 9.72 0.39
N ARG A 322 -18.84 10.76 0.02
CA ARG A 322 -17.56 10.87 0.72
C ARG A 322 -17.93 10.48 2.15
N LEU A 323 -17.48 9.32 2.62
CA LEU A 323 -17.49 9.00 4.03
C LEU A 323 -16.55 10.01 4.70
N SER A 324 -16.86 11.32 4.60
CA SER A 324 -16.79 12.24 5.71
C SER A 324 -17.56 11.50 6.78
N SER A 325 -16.79 10.93 7.70
CA SER A 325 -17.30 10.09 8.76
C SER A 325 -18.37 10.89 9.51
N THR A 326 -19.65 10.70 9.17
CA THR A 326 -20.67 10.90 10.17
C THR A 326 -20.35 9.84 11.22
N TYR A 327 -19.88 10.32 12.37
CA TYR A 327 -19.40 9.53 13.51
C TYR A 327 -20.51 8.62 14.10
N ALA A 328 -21.66 8.46 13.43
CA ALA A 328 -22.73 7.54 13.78
C ALA A 328 -22.27 6.07 13.74
N HIS A 329 -21.42 5.68 12.79
CA HIS A 329 -20.80 4.35 12.81
C HIS A 329 -19.84 4.19 14.00
N LEU A 330 -19.24 5.29 14.46
CA LEU A 330 -18.37 5.31 15.63
C LEU A 330 -19.16 5.14 16.93
N SER A 331 -20.43 5.53 17.02
CA SER A 331 -21.28 5.17 18.18
C SER A 331 -21.40 3.64 18.36
N ARG A 332 -21.48 2.89 17.26
CA ARG A 332 -21.55 1.41 17.28
C ARG A 332 -20.16 0.74 17.28
N ALA A 333 -19.16 1.37 16.68
CA ALA A 333 -17.81 0.84 16.51
C ALA A 333 -16.83 1.24 17.62
N LEU A 334 -17.02 2.35 18.33
CA LEU A 334 -16.16 2.79 19.44
C LEU A 334 -16.20 1.83 20.64
N PRO A 335 -17.35 1.22 21.02
CA PRO A 335 -17.36 0.20 22.07
C PRO A 335 -16.72 -1.12 21.62
N ALA A 336 -16.75 -1.42 20.31
CA ALA A 336 -16.22 -2.64 19.72
C ALA A 336 -14.75 -2.53 19.26
N ARG A 337 -14.23 -1.30 19.16
CA ARG A 337 -12.85 -1.01 18.79
C ARG A 337 -11.94 -1.36 19.95
N ARG A 338 -11.03 -2.32 19.73
CA ARG A 338 -9.81 -2.39 20.54
C ARG A 338 -8.97 -1.17 20.17
N LEU A 339 -8.80 -0.24 21.10
CA LEU A 339 -7.89 0.89 20.92
C LEU A 339 -6.48 0.32 20.72
N PRO A 340 -5.72 0.79 19.72
CA PRO A 340 -4.32 0.41 19.61
C PRO A 340 -3.61 0.89 20.89
N PRO A 341 -2.86 0.02 21.58
CA PRO A 341 -2.05 0.46 22.71
C PRO A 341 -1.05 1.49 22.21
N ILE A 342 -1.20 2.73 22.67
CA ILE A 342 -0.22 3.79 22.45
C ILE A 342 0.88 3.54 23.47
N TYR A 343 1.98 2.95 23.02
CA TYR A 343 3.18 2.82 23.82
C TYR A 343 3.87 4.17 23.88
N SER A 344 3.66 4.90 24.98
CA SER A 344 4.54 6.01 25.32
C SER A 344 5.83 5.40 25.84
N ASP A 345 6.94 5.66 25.17
CA ASP A 345 8.25 5.41 25.77
C ASP A 345 8.33 6.27 27.04
N LEU A 346 8.35 5.61 28.19
CA LEU A 346 8.63 6.25 29.47
C LEU A 346 10.13 6.54 29.53
N THR A 347 10.61 7.47 28.69
CA THR A 347 11.82 8.19 29.02
C THR A 347 11.55 8.93 30.34
N PRO A 348 12.47 8.91 31.33
CA PRO A 348 12.31 9.68 32.55
C PRO A 348 12.13 11.15 32.19
N GLY A 349 10.89 11.65 32.25
CA GLY A 349 10.64 13.08 32.25
C GLY A 349 11.34 13.68 33.46
N ALA A 350 12.03 14.80 33.26
CA ALA A 350 12.77 15.45 34.33
C ALA A 350 11.88 15.66 35.56
N SER A 351 12.41 15.36 36.75
CA SER A 351 11.80 15.57 38.08
C SER A 351 11.26 16.98 38.33
N HIS A 352 11.52 17.93 37.43
CA HIS A 352 10.96 19.27 37.40
C HIS A 352 9.41 19.31 37.34
N ALA A 353 8.74 18.32 36.72
CA ALA A 353 7.28 18.28 36.64
C ALA A 353 6.59 18.06 38.01
N LEU A 354 7.31 17.46 38.97
CA LEU A 354 6.88 17.35 40.36
C LEU A 354 6.79 18.74 41.02
N GLY A 355 7.81 19.59 40.79
CA GLY A 355 7.82 20.96 41.29
C GLY A 355 6.64 21.77 40.77
N ILE A 356 6.31 21.62 39.48
CA ILE A 356 5.15 22.26 38.85
C ILE A 356 3.85 21.76 39.48
N SER A 357 3.68 20.44 39.62
CA SER A 357 2.48 19.82 40.19
C SER A 357 2.22 20.24 41.64
N LEU A 358 3.28 20.39 42.43
CA LEU A 358 3.20 20.78 43.84
C LEU A 358 3.21 22.30 44.06
N SER A 359 3.53 23.09 43.04
CA SER A 359 3.76 24.54 43.18
C SER A 359 2.57 25.34 43.69
N SER A 360 1.35 24.85 43.47
CA SER A 360 0.11 25.47 43.94
C SER A 360 -0.25 25.11 45.39
N PHE A 361 0.40 24.08 45.96
CA PHE A 361 0.13 23.55 47.29
C PHE A 361 1.25 23.86 48.29
N LEU A 362 2.41 24.27 47.81
CA LEU A 362 3.56 24.64 48.62
C LEU A 362 3.70 26.17 48.70
N PRO A 363 4.17 26.73 49.83
CA PRO A 363 4.43 28.17 49.93
C PRO A 363 5.39 28.66 48.84
N PRO A 364 5.21 29.88 48.30
CA PRO A 364 6.08 30.42 47.23
C PRO A 364 7.58 30.45 47.56
N ALA A 365 7.92 30.52 48.84
CA ALA A 365 9.30 30.46 49.32
C ALA A 365 9.97 29.09 49.09
N TRP A 366 9.20 28.01 48.95
CA TRP A 366 9.71 26.65 48.80
C TRP A 366 9.87 26.24 47.34
N THR A 367 9.04 26.79 46.44
CA THR A 367 9.12 26.56 44.99
C THR A 367 10.28 27.33 44.36
N ALA A 368 10.64 28.50 44.90
CA ALA A 368 11.80 29.27 44.47
C ALA A 368 13.14 28.52 44.65
N ALA A 369 13.24 27.63 45.64
CA ALA A 369 14.44 26.81 45.89
C ALA A 369 14.60 25.64 44.90
N CYS A 370 13.51 25.22 44.23
CA CYS A 370 13.51 24.11 43.28
C CYS A 370 13.67 24.55 41.81
N ALA A 371 13.45 25.83 41.51
CA ALA A 371 13.47 26.36 40.14
C ALA A 371 14.88 26.74 39.64
N THR A 372 15.87 26.82 40.53
CA THR A 372 17.28 27.03 40.16
C THR A 372 18.03 25.71 40.22
N THR A 373 18.65 25.30 39.10
CA THR A 373 19.56 24.15 38.98
C THR A 373 20.83 24.25 39.84
N ALA A 374 20.97 25.30 40.62
CA ALA A 374 21.91 25.37 41.73
C ALA A 374 21.10 25.57 43.02
N LEU A 375 21.13 24.58 43.91
CA LEU A 375 20.93 24.87 45.32
C LEU A 375 22.02 25.89 45.70
N PRO A 376 21.68 27.06 46.26
CA PRO A 376 22.70 27.94 46.79
C PRO A 376 23.45 27.16 47.89
N ALA A 377 24.78 27.23 47.86
CA ALA A 377 25.68 26.48 48.74
C ALA A 377 25.48 26.74 50.25
N ASN A 378 24.54 27.59 50.64
CA ASN A 378 24.26 28.00 52.02
C ASN A 378 22.80 27.77 52.47
N ALA A 379 22.09 26.77 51.95
CA ALA A 379 20.80 26.35 52.51
C ALA A 379 20.97 25.45 53.76
N VAL A 380 21.79 25.89 54.71
CA VAL A 380 21.80 25.32 56.08
C VAL A 380 20.65 26.00 56.82
N GLY A 381 19.51 25.32 56.94
CA GLY A 381 18.39 25.80 57.78
C GLY A 381 17.03 25.93 57.11
N ALA A 382 16.82 25.43 55.89
CA ALA A 382 15.45 25.19 55.42
C ALA A 382 14.79 24.16 56.37
N PRO A 383 13.58 24.39 56.89
CA PRO A 383 12.93 23.44 57.77
C PRO A 383 12.76 22.13 56.99
N ALA A 384 13.51 21.12 57.39
CA ALA A 384 13.32 19.77 56.87
C ALA A 384 11.86 19.40 57.12
N LEU A 385 11.17 18.95 56.08
CA LEU A 385 9.85 18.35 56.24
C LEU A 385 9.98 17.29 57.35
N PRO A 386 9.08 17.27 58.35
CA PRO A 386 9.14 16.26 59.39
C PRO A 386 9.15 14.90 58.70
N ALA A 387 10.18 14.10 58.99
CA ALA A 387 10.24 12.73 58.50
C ALA A 387 8.92 12.06 58.91
N ALA A 388 8.16 11.59 57.92
CA ALA A 388 6.95 10.82 58.19
C ALA A 388 7.38 9.63 59.06
N SER A 389 6.96 9.64 60.32
CA SER A 389 7.24 8.60 61.29
C SER A 389 5.92 7.89 61.59
N PRO A 390 5.83 6.56 61.37
CA PRO A 390 6.91 5.67 60.92
C PRO A 390 7.28 5.92 59.45
N ALA A 391 8.54 5.60 59.10
CA ALA A 391 9.02 5.62 57.72
C ALA A 391 8.10 4.71 56.89
N LEU A 392 7.30 5.32 56.01
CA LEU A 392 6.37 4.57 55.18
C LEU A 392 7.19 3.88 54.08
N PRO A 393 7.19 2.53 54.02
CA PRO A 393 7.83 1.83 52.93
C PRO A 393 7.19 2.28 51.61
N LEU A 394 8.02 2.70 50.67
CA LEU A 394 7.54 3.10 49.35
C LEU A 394 6.92 1.87 48.67
N PRO A 395 5.66 1.94 48.22
CA PRO A 395 5.02 0.80 47.59
C PRO A 395 5.82 0.34 46.35
N PRO A 396 5.79 -0.97 46.03
CA PRO A 396 6.31 -1.47 44.76
C PRO A 396 5.78 -0.62 43.60
N ALA A 397 6.64 -0.30 42.63
CA ALA A 397 6.32 0.52 41.46
C ALA A 397 6.07 2.03 41.68
N HIS A 398 6.31 2.62 42.86
CA HIS A 398 6.09 4.07 43.06
C HIS A 398 6.92 4.98 42.13
N HIS A 399 8.08 4.51 41.66
CA HIS A 399 8.96 5.21 40.73
C HIS A 399 8.39 5.28 39.30
N LEU A 400 7.26 4.61 39.06
CA LEU A 400 6.50 4.65 37.81
C LEU A 400 5.37 5.71 37.84
N VAL A 401 5.22 6.44 38.95
CA VAL A 401 4.21 7.51 39.06
C VAL A 401 4.63 8.70 38.19
N TYR A 402 3.85 8.92 37.13
CA TYR A 402 4.08 9.95 36.12
C TYR A 402 3.43 11.28 36.57
N PHE A 403 4.21 12.34 36.71
CA PHE A 403 3.69 13.69 36.98
C PHE A 403 3.38 14.37 35.64
N ASN A 404 2.16 14.17 35.15
CA ASN A 404 1.73 14.62 33.83
C ASN A 404 1.50 16.14 33.68
N PRO A 405 1.03 16.91 34.70
CA PRO A 405 0.75 18.33 34.50
C PRO A 405 2.02 19.14 34.19
N VAL A 406 2.03 19.81 33.03
CA VAL A 406 3.09 20.75 32.65
C VAL A 406 2.80 22.19 33.08
N ILE A 407 1.64 22.42 33.70
CA ILE A 407 1.26 23.70 34.31
C ILE A 407 0.81 23.56 35.77
N PRO A 408 0.92 24.61 36.60
CA PRO A 408 0.47 24.59 38.00
C PRO A 408 -1.02 24.25 38.13
N ALA A 409 -1.39 23.55 39.21
CA ALA A 409 -2.77 23.15 39.48
C ALA A 409 -3.76 24.31 39.46
N ALA A 410 -3.35 25.50 39.92
CA ALA A 410 -4.16 26.71 39.89
C ALA A 410 -4.50 27.23 38.48
N LYS A 411 -3.82 26.74 37.43
CA LYS A 411 -4.04 27.10 36.02
C LYS A 411 -4.76 26.01 35.23
N LEU A 412 -5.10 24.90 35.87
CA LEU A 412 -5.93 23.87 35.26
C LEU A 412 -7.35 24.41 35.05
N LEU A 413 -8.06 23.85 34.08
CA LEU A 413 -9.48 24.11 33.90
C LEU A 413 -10.26 23.65 35.14
N HIS A 414 -11.51 24.08 35.28
CA HIS A 414 -12.34 23.80 36.46
C HIS A 414 -12.56 22.29 36.71
N ASP A 415 -12.34 21.44 35.71
CA ASP A 415 -12.38 19.98 35.80
C ASP A 415 -11.01 19.34 36.10
N GLY A 416 -9.97 20.15 36.33
CA GLY A 416 -8.60 19.70 36.60
C GLY A 416 -7.79 19.33 35.36
N THR A 417 -8.27 19.65 34.15
CA THR A 417 -7.54 19.33 32.90
C THR A 417 -6.58 20.43 32.47
N ASP A 418 -5.49 20.05 31.79
CA ASP A 418 -4.53 20.99 31.22
C ASP A 418 -5.10 21.64 29.94
N PRO A 419 -5.28 22.98 29.89
CA PRO A 419 -5.81 23.70 28.74
C PRO A 419 -4.98 23.55 27.45
N LEU A 420 -3.70 23.18 27.53
CA LEU A 420 -2.87 22.90 26.37
C LEU A 420 -3.21 21.54 25.71
N GLN A 421 -3.71 20.59 26.49
CA GLN A 421 -4.15 19.28 25.99
C GLN A 421 -5.67 19.23 25.76
N SER A 422 -6.41 20.11 26.44
CA SER A 422 -7.86 20.25 26.36
C SER A 422 -8.25 21.72 26.17
N PRO A 423 -8.61 22.19 24.97
CA PRO A 423 -8.77 23.62 24.68
C PRO A 423 -9.98 24.31 25.35
N GLY A 424 -10.71 23.62 26.24
CA GLY A 424 -11.92 24.14 26.90
C GLY A 424 -13.14 24.25 25.96
N GLU A 425 -14.19 24.95 26.40
CA GLU A 425 -15.38 25.19 25.57
C GLU A 425 -15.04 25.86 24.23
N PRO A 426 -15.69 25.48 23.11
CA PRO A 426 -16.88 24.62 23.00
C PRO A 426 -16.60 23.12 22.90
N PHE A 427 -15.34 22.68 23.04
CA PHE A 427 -14.93 21.28 22.84
C PHE A 427 -15.03 20.41 24.11
N VAL A 428 -16.09 20.59 24.90
CA VAL A 428 -16.29 20.00 26.24
C VAL A 428 -16.73 18.53 26.28
N ARG A 429 -16.90 17.85 25.15
CA ARG A 429 -17.36 16.45 25.10
C ARG A 429 -16.34 15.55 24.44
N ARG A 430 -15.45 14.95 25.24
CA ARG A 430 -14.66 13.76 24.86
C ARG A 430 -14.98 12.61 25.84
N MET A 431 -15.08 11.40 25.31
CA MET A 431 -15.13 10.19 26.13
C MET A 431 -13.75 9.92 26.70
N TRP A 432 -13.66 9.75 28.02
CA TRP A 432 -12.50 9.16 28.66
C TRP A 432 -12.43 7.67 28.27
N ALA A 433 -11.43 7.30 27.48
CA ALA A 433 -11.08 5.91 27.27
C ALA A 433 -9.99 5.56 28.29
N GLY A 434 -10.32 4.71 29.26
CA GLY A 434 -9.37 4.28 30.28
C GLY A 434 -8.09 3.67 29.68
N GLY A 435 -6.98 3.77 30.41
CA GLY A 435 -5.70 3.18 30.05
C GLY A 435 -5.33 2.05 31.01
N ALA A 436 -4.54 1.08 30.53
CA ALA A 436 -3.89 0.07 31.35
C ALA A 436 -2.39 0.15 31.10
N LEU A 437 -1.59 0.11 32.18
CA LEU A 437 -0.14 0.06 32.09
C LEU A 437 0.30 -1.41 32.04
N THR A 438 0.70 -1.90 30.88
CA THR A 438 1.31 -3.23 30.76
C THR A 438 2.82 -3.07 30.67
N PHE A 439 3.51 -3.35 31.77
CA PHE A 439 4.96 -3.38 31.81
C PHE A 439 5.41 -4.81 31.52
N ASN A 440 6.30 -5.01 30.54
CA ASN A 440 6.92 -6.31 30.28
C ASN A 440 8.02 -6.59 31.33
N ALA A 441 7.67 -6.48 32.61
CA ALA A 441 8.53 -6.99 33.68
C ALA A 441 8.41 -8.50 33.67
N HIS A 442 9.56 -9.14 33.65
CA HIS A 442 9.65 -10.51 34.10
C HIS A 442 9.00 -10.63 35.49
N ALA A 443 8.19 -11.66 35.71
CA ALA A 443 7.37 -11.80 36.92
C ALA A 443 8.22 -11.82 38.21
N ILE A 444 9.52 -12.09 38.13
CA ILE A 444 10.50 -11.93 39.22
C ILE A 444 10.53 -10.52 39.86
N HIS A 445 10.06 -9.49 39.16
CA HIS A 445 10.02 -8.10 39.67
C HIS A 445 8.66 -7.71 40.27
N LEU A 446 7.60 -8.50 40.04
CA LEU A 446 6.22 -8.14 40.35
C LEU A 446 5.46 -9.17 41.19
N ASP A 447 5.77 -10.46 41.06
CA ASP A 447 5.09 -11.57 41.72
C ASP A 447 6.04 -12.32 42.67
N PRO A 448 5.93 -12.10 44.00
CA PRO A 448 6.75 -12.78 44.99
C PRO A 448 6.54 -14.30 45.04
N HIS A 449 5.37 -14.81 44.63
CA HIS A 449 5.09 -16.24 44.60
C HIS A 449 5.83 -16.88 43.43
N TYR A 450 5.61 -16.37 42.20
CA TYR A 450 6.33 -16.83 41.01
C TYR A 450 7.85 -16.78 41.20
N CYS A 451 8.36 -15.67 41.75
CA CYS A 451 9.80 -15.50 42.01
C CYS A 451 10.36 -16.61 42.90
N ARG A 452 9.63 -17.02 43.94
CA ARG A 452 10.04 -18.07 44.89
C ARG A 452 9.84 -19.48 44.38
N THR A 453 8.71 -19.77 43.76
CA THR A 453 8.31 -21.15 43.45
C THR A 453 8.67 -21.61 42.06
N VAL A 454 8.87 -20.69 41.12
CA VAL A 454 9.20 -21.00 39.72
C VAL A 454 10.67 -20.71 39.43
N GLU A 455 11.15 -19.54 39.80
CA GLU A 455 12.51 -19.07 39.47
C GLU A 455 13.54 -19.33 40.59
N GLY A 456 13.08 -19.81 41.75
CA GLY A 456 13.94 -20.21 42.87
C GLY A 456 14.62 -19.04 43.61
N HIS A 457 14.12 -17.82 43.44
CA HIS A 457 14.63 -16.62 44.10
C HIS A 457 13.94 -16.39 45.46
N ARG A 458 14.67 -15.88 46.48
CA ARG A 458 14.09 -15.73 47.84
C ARG A 458 12.98 -14.67 47.95
N ASN A 459 13.05 -13.61 47.14
CA ASN A 459 12.08 -12.53 47.09
C ASN A 459 12.07 -11.88 45.70
N LEU A 460 11.24 -10.84 45.49
CA LEU A 460 11.28 -10.03 44.27
C LEU A 460 12.67 -9.48 43.99
N LEU A 461 13.11 -9.59 42.73
CA LEU A 461 14.39 -9.06 42.30
C LEU A 461 14.29 -7.56 42.04
N PHE A 462 15.29 -6.83 42.52
CA PHE A 462 15.50 -5.44 42.19
C PHE A 462 15.92 -5.30 40.73
N HIS A 463 15.38 -4.30 40.04
CA HIS A 463 15.58 -4.15 38.59
C HIS A 463 17.03 -3.75 38.27
N GLY A 464 17.71 -4.54 37.43
CA GLY A 464 19.13 -4.32 37.07
C GLY A 464 19.41 -2.92 36.51
N PRO A 465 18.66 -2.44 35.50
CA PRO A 465 18.78 -1.07 35.00
C PRO A 465 18.58 0.02 36.08
N LEU A 466 17.75 -0.21 37.11
CA LEU A 466 17.59 0.76 38.20
C LEU A 466 18.86 0.83 39.06
N SER A 467 19.52 -0.32 39.31
CA SER A 467 20.81 -0.34 40.02
C SER A 467 21.89 0.43 39.25
N PHE A 468 21.88 0.34 37.92
CA PHE A 468 22.74 1.15 37.07
C PHE A 468 22.44 2.65 37.18
N SER A 469 21.17 3.06 37.09
CA SER A 469 20.78 4.46 37.27
C SER A 469 21.23 5.02 38.61
N LEU A 470 21.07 4.25 39.69
CA LEU A 470 21.52 4.65 41.03
C LEU A 470 23.05 4.84 41.11
N LEU A 471 23.84 3.97 40.46
CA LEU A 471 25.29 4.12 40.39
C LEU A 471 25.71 5.34 39.55
N VAL A 472 25.00 5.61 38.44
CA VAL A 472 25.23 6.81 37.62
C VAL A 472 24.91 8.06 38.44
N THR A 473 23.79 8.11 39.15
CA THR A 473 23.41 9.24 40.00
C THR A 473 24.39 9.44 41.15
N LEU A 474 24.84 8.36 41.81
CA LEU A 474 25.88 8.43 42.84
C LEU A 474 27.14 9.09 42.27
N LEU A 475 27.60 8.63 41.11
CA LEU A 475 28.80 9.15 40.49
C LEU A 475 28.63 10.62 40.08
N GLN A 476 27.57 10.96 39.35
CA GLN A 476 27.27 12.34 38.91
C GLN A 476 27.27 13.34 40.08
N ASN A 477 26.68 12.96 41.23
CA ASN A 477 26.61 13.81 42.41
C ASN A 477 27.94 14.01 43.13
N ASN A 478 28.94 13.16 42.85
CA ASN A 478 30.24 13.18 43.51
C ASN A 478 31.40 13.48 42.54
N LEU A 479 31.12 13.83 41.28
CA LEU A 479 32.15 14.27 40.34
C LEU A 479 32.58 15.71 40.64
N PRO A 480 33.87 16.05 40.41
CA PRO A 480 34.32 17.44 40.50
C PRO A 480 33.58 18.32 39.48
N ALA A 481 33.37 19.59 39.83
CA ALA A 481 32.72 20.55 38.93
C ALA A 481 33.39 20.56 37.55
N GLY A 482 32.57 20.59 36.49
CA GLY A 482 33.06 20.57 35.11
C GLY A 482 33.44 19.19 34.55
N HIS A 483 33.25 18.10 35.29
CA HIS A 483 33.45 16.74 34.77
C HIS A 483 32.12 16.06 34.44
N ARG A 484 32.08 15.29 33.36
CA ARG A 484 30.94 14.46 32.96
C ARG A 484 31.36 13.00 32.75
N ILE A 485 30.43 12.08 32.99
CA ILE A 485 30.63 10.65 32.67
C ILE A 485 30.63 10.52 31.15
N ALA A 486 31.72 10.03 30.57
CA ALA A 486 31.84 9.78 29.15
C ALA A 486 31.41 8.35 28.80
N GLU A 487 31.78 7.39 29.64
CA GLU A 487 31.57 5.97 29.42
C GLU A 487 31.40 5.26 30.77
N LEU A 488 30.44 4.33 30.87
CA LEU A 488 30.26 3.51 32.07
C LEU A 488 29.89 2.09 31.67
N GLU A 489 30.75 1.15 32.04
CA GLU A 489 30.51 -0.29 31.88
C GLU A 489 30.08 -0.87 33.23
N TYR A 490 29.09 -1.77 33.24
CA TYR A 490 28.67 -2.45 34.46
C TYR A 490 28.29 -3.91 34.21
N ARG A 491 28.30 -4.69 35.28
CA ARG A 491 27.88 -6.08 35.30
C ARG A 491 27.13 -6.39 36.60
N ASN A 492 26.00 -7.07 36.45
CA ASN A 492 25.29 -7.68 37.56
C ASN A 492 25.96 -9.03 37.90
N LEU A 493 26.40 -9.18 39.14
CA LEU A 493 27.15 -10.33 39.66
C LEU A 493 26.30 -11.19 40.59
N ALA A 494 25.40 -10.58 41.36
CA ALA A 494 24.46 -11.27 42.23
C ALA A 494 23.09 -10.57 42.21
N PRO A 495 21.98 -11.31 42.44
CA PRO A 495 20.66 -10.71 42.52
C PRO A 495 20.54 -9.81 43.74
N LEU A 496 19.94 -8.64 43.52
CA LEU A 496 19.48 -7.74 44.57
C LEU A 496 17.99 -7.98 44.79
N TYR A 497 17.51 -7.82 46.02
CA TYR A 497 16.11 -8.11 46.37
C TYR A 497 15.40 -6.86 46.90
N CYS A 498 14.10 -6.76 46.61
CA CYS A 498 13.27 -5.71 47.17
C CYS A 498 13.16 -5.84 48.70
N ASP A 499 13.01 -4.70 49.38
CA ASP A 499 12.95 -4.54 50.84
C ASP A 499 14.22 -4.91 51.63
N GLU A 500 15.32 -5.23 50.92
CA GLU A 500 16.63 -5.43 51.54
C GLU A 500 17.48 -4.15 51.41
N PRO A 501 18.20 -3.74 52.47
CA PRO A 501 19.08 -2.59 52.39
C PRO A 501 20.26 -2.88 51.46
N VAL A 502 20.59 -1.93 50.58
CA VAL A 502 21.76 -2.02 49.69
C VAL A 502 22.66 -0.82 49.94
N LYS A 503 23.97 -1.02 49.76
CA LYS A 503 24.94 0.06 49.86
C LYS A 503 25.55 0.35 48.49
N LEU A 504 25.36 1.58 48.02
CA LEU A 504 25.96 2.07 46.78
C LEU A 504 27.34 2.64 47.11
N CYS A 505 28.36 2.14 46.45
CA CYS A 505 29.75 2.48 46.70
C CYS A 505 30.43 2.97 45.41
N GLY A 506 31.40 3.86 45.58
CA GLY A 506 32.23 4.33 44.47
C GLY A 506 33.57 4.86 44.97
N ARG A 507 34.61 4.67 44.17
CA ARG A 507 35.95 5.22 44.44
C ARG A 507 36.63 5.64 43.15
N LYS A 508 37.51 6.63 43.23
CA LYS A 508 38.44 6.95 42.15
C LYS A 508 39.49 5.84 42.07
N ALA A 509 39.74 5.32 40.87
CA ALA A 509 40.75 4.28 40.66
C ALA A 509 42.15 4.89 40.73
N ASP A 510 43.10 4.17 41.35
CA ASP A 510 44.47 4.63 41.44
C ASP A 510 45.15 4.65 40.06
N PRO A 511 45.89 5.72 39.73
CA PRO A 511 46.54 5.89 38.43
C PRO A 511 47.63 4.85 38.14
N SER A 512 48.06 4.07 39.15
CA SER A 512 49.08 3.01 39.02
C SER A 512 48.54 1.64 38.57
N SER A 513 47.21 1.48 38.41
CA SER A 513 46.57 0.20 38.08
C SER A 513 46.23 0.00 36.59
N SER A 514 46.61 0.94 35.71
CA SER A 514 46.27 0.87 34.28
C SER A 514 47.33 0.13 33.45
N ASN A 515 47.04 -1.11 33.09
CA ASN A 515 47.74 -1.84 32.03
C ASN A 515 47.18 -1.48 30.63
N GLY A 516 46.86 -0.21 30.39
CA GLY A 516 46.15 0.23 29.19
C GLY A 516 46.37 1.70 28.85
N LYS A 517 46.72 1.94 27.58
CA LYS A 517 46.93 3.22 26.88
C LYS A 517 46.35 4.45 27.60
N GLY A 518 47.23 5.35 28.02
CA GLY A 518 46.87 6.65 28.57
C GLY A 518 45.96 7.42 27.61
N ARG A 519 44.76 7.74 28.10
CA ARG A 519 43.96 8.84 27.58
C ARG A 519 44.25 10.09 28.43
N GLY A 520 44.12 11.28 27.84
CA GLY A 520 44.86 12.49 28.18
C GLY A 520 44.60 13.13 29.56
N GLU A 521 45.38 14.19 29.85
CA GLU A 521 45.22 15.04 31.04
C GLU A 521 43.79 15.59 31.12
N GLY A 522 43.05 15.21 32.18
CA GLY A 522 41.64 15.58 32.39
C GLY A 522 40.68 14.39 32.50
N GLU A 523 41.13 13.17 32.17
CA GLU A 523 40.30 11.97 32.26
C GLU A 523 40.48 11.23 33.60
N GLY A 524 39.36 10.82 34.20
CA GLY A 524 39.31 10.14 35.50
C GLY A 524 38.66 8.76 35.38
N LYS A 525 39.29 7.74 35.97
CA LYS A 525 38.71 6.39 36.08
C LYS A 525 38.10 6.20 37.48
N TYR A 526 36.87 5.72 37.54
CA TYR A 526 36.15 5.43 38.78
C TYR A 526 35.66 3.98 38.77
N GLU A 527 35.75 3.32 39.92
CA GLU A 527 35.11 2.04 40.17
C GLU A 527 33.86 2.28 41.00
N VAL A 528 32.73 1.70 40.57
CA VAL A 528 31.44 1.81 41.25
C VAL A 528 30.88 0.42 41.50
N TRP A 529 30.23 0.20 42.64
CA TRP A 529 29.67 -1.10 42.96
C TRP A 529 28.50 -1.02 43.94
N VAL A 530 27.74 -2.11 44.03
CA VAL A 530 26.66 -2.29 45.00
C VAL A 530 26.98 -3.47 45.91
N GLU A 531 26.93 -3.23 47.22
CA GLU A 531 27.09 -4.26 48.26
C GLU A 531 25.72 -4.74 48.73
N THR A 532 25.58 -6.06 48.87
CA THR A 532 24.45 -6.75 49.50
C THR A 532 24.49 -6.56 51.03
N PRO A 533 23.38 -6.83 51.75
CA PRO A 533 23.36 -6.83 53.21
C PRO A 533 24.46 -7.69 53.85
N GLU A 534 24.84 -8.79 53.19
CA GLU A 534 25.86 -9.73 53.64
C GLU A 534 27.30 -9.28 53.29
N GLY A 535 27.48 -8.10 52.70
CA GLY A 535 28.79 -7.54 52.31
C GLY A 535 29.34 -8.10 50.98
N GLY A 536 28.57 -8.92 50.26
CA GLY A 536 28.93 -9.44 48.94
C GLY A 536 28.69 -8.43 47.82
N LEU A 537 29.45 -8.55 46.73
CA LEU A 537 29.38 -7.67 45.56
C LEU A 537 28.22 -8.08 44.63
N ALA A 538 27.19 -7.24 44.50
CA ALA A 538 26.04 -7.53 43.64
C ALA A 538 26.17 -6.92 42.24
N VAL A 539 26.73 -5.72 42.15
CA VAL A 539 26.92 -5.01 40.87
C VAL A 539 28.31 -4.43 40.89
N LYS A 540 29.03 -4.49 39.76
CA LYS A 540 30.34 -3.87 39.59
C LYS A 540 30.38 -3.11 38.28
N GLY A 541 30.90 -1.89 38.31
CA GLY A 541 31.09 -1.06 37.13
C GLY A 541 32.38 -0.25 37.15
N THR A 542 32.78 0.16 35.96
CA THR A 542 33.92 1.06 35.71
C THR A 542 33.42 2.23 34.89
N ALA A 543 33.67 3.44 35.37
CA ALA A 543 33.29 4.67 34.70
C ALA A 543 34.52 5.48 34.30
N TYR A 544 34.46 6.09 33.12
CA TYR A 544 35.44 7.03 32.60
C TYR A 544 34.79 8.41 32.50
N THR A 545 35.48 9.41 32.99
CA THR A 545 35.00 10.80 33.00
C THR A 545 35.86 11.65 32.09
N THR A 546 35.25 12.63 31.44
CA THR A 546 35.94 13.69 30.70
C THR A 546 35.65 15.04 31.36
N THR A 547 36.60 15.97 31.27
CA THR A 547 36.30 17.39 31.46
C THR A 547 35.37 17.86 30.34
N ALA A 548 34.37 18.67 30.70
CA ALA A 548 33.28 19.10 29.83
C ALA A 548 33.72 20.06 28.74
#